data_AF-A0A7V2JY34-F1
#
_entry.id   AF-A0A7V2JY34-F1
#
_cell.length_a   1.000
_cell.length_b   1.000
_cell.length_c   1.000
_cell.angle_alpha   90.00
_cell.angle_beta   90.00
_cell.angle_gamma   90.00
#
_symmetry.space_group_name_H-M   'P 1'
#
loop_
_entity.id
_entity.type
_entity.pdbx_description
1 polymer ?
#
loop_
_entity_poly.entity_id
_entity_poly.type
_entity_poly.pdbx_seq_one_letter_code
_entity_poly.pdbx_strand_id
1 'polypeptide(L)' 'GSGWALAHVGTAALGAVTEKPELFGRSLVYVGLAEGIAIYGVIISIMMIGKL' A
#
# COMPACT_ATOMS: atom_id res chain seq x y z
N GLY A 1 10.38 -4.99 -0.58
CA GLY A 1 9.87 -4.51 0.71
C GLY A 1 8.38 -4.24 0.64
N SER A 2 7.98 -3.14 -0.02
CA SER A 2 6.57 -2.70 -0.13
C SER A 2 5.62 -3.77 -0.65
N GLY A 3 5.95 -4.46 -1.76
CA GLY A 3 5.06 -5.45 -2.37
C GLY A 3 4.70 -6.63 -1.46
N TRP A 4 5.59 -7.03 -0.54
CA TRP A 4 5.31 -8.12 0.39
C TRP A 4 4.38 -7.67 1.52
N ALA A 5 4.59 -6.47 2.05
CA ALA A 5 3.69 -5.85 3.03
C ALA A 5 2.29 -5.60 2.44
N LEU A 6 2.22 -5.11 1.20
CA LEU A 6 0.97 -4.91 0.47
C LEU A 6 0.22 -6.21 0.21
N ALA A 7 0.92 -7.29 -0.15
CA ALA A 7 0.28 -8.59 -0.34
C ALA A 7 -0.36 -9.10 0.96
N HIS A 8 0.31 -8.94 2.10
CA HIS A 8 -0.22 -9.37 3.40
C HIS A 8 -1.37 -8.47 3.88
N VAL A 9 -1.22 -7.15 3.79
CA VAL A 9 -2.26 -6.20 4.21
C VAL A 9 -3.49 -6.29 3.28
N GLY A 10 -3.28 -6.42 1.98
CA GLY A 10 -4.34 -6.54 0.98
C GLY A 10 -5.15 -7.83 1.13
N THR A 11 -4.49 -8.98 1.38
CA THR A 11 -5.20 -10.26 1.59
C THR A 11 -6.02 -10.25 2.88
N ALA A 12 -5.47 -9.71 3.98
CA ALA A 12 -6.20 -9.54 5.24
C ALA A 12 -7.36 -8.55 5.11
N ALA A 13 -7.14 -7.43 4.42
CA ALA A 13 -8.15 -6.42 4.13
C ALA A 13 -9.30 -6.98 3.30
N LEU A 14 -9.01 -7.75 2.24
CA LEU A 14 -10.02 -8.40 1.41
C LEU A 14 -10.83 -9.42 2.20
N GLY A 15 -10.17 -10.25 3.02
CA GLY A 15 -10.84 -11.21 3.91
C GLY A 15 -11.81 -10.52 4.89
N ALA A 16 -11.35 -9.44 5.53
CA ALA A 16 -12.18 -8.66 6.45
C ALA A 16 -13.38 -7.99 5.76
N VAL A 17 -13.21 -7.55 4.50
CA VAL A 17 -14.27 -6.94 3.69
C VAL A 17 -15.30 -7.96 3.22
N THR A 18 -14.88 -9.18 2.87
CA THR A 18 -15.83 -10.26 2.53
C THR A 18 -16.73 -10.62 3.69
N GLU A 19 -16.23 -10.51 4.93
CA GLU A 19 -16.99 -10.85 6.13
C GLU A 19 -17.80 -9.67 6.67
N LYS A 20 -17.25 -8.46 6.57
CA LYS A 20 -17.90 -7.20 6.99
C LYS A 20 -17.65 -6.12 5.92
N PRO A 21 -18.55 -5.94 4.94
CA PRO A 21 -18.35 -4.99 3.85
C PRO A 21 -18.25 -3.53 4.31
N GLU A 22 -18.83 -3.21 5.47
CA GLU A 22 -18.68 -1.92 6.17
C GLU A 22 -17.23 -1.60 6.57
N LEU A 23 -16.33 -2.59 6.63
CA LEU A 23 -14.90 -2.37 6.89
C LEU A 23 -14.11 -1.91 5.67
N PHE A 24 -14.70 -1.91 4.46
CA PHE A 24 -13.99 -1.56 3.22
C PHE A 24 -13.27 -0.21 3.29
N GLY A 25 -13.94 0.82 3.81
CA GLY A 25 -13.34 2.15 3.95
C GLY A 25 -12.10 2.16 4.88
N ARG A 26 -12.14 1.43 6.00
CA ARG A 26 -10.99 1.31 6.92
C ARG A 26 -9.87 0.46 6.31
N SER A 27 -10.22 -0.62 5.64
CA SER A 27 -9.29 -1.50 4.93
C SER A 27 -8.47 -0.74 3.88
N LEU A 28 -9.09 0.19 3.14
CA LEU A 28 -8.40 1.05 2.17
C LEU A 28 -7.35 1.96 2.82
N VAL A 29 -7.60 2.48 4.03
CA VAL A 29 -6.62 3.30 4.76
C VAL A 29 -5.38 2.49 5.12
N TYR A 30 -5.54 1.24 5.57
CA TYR A 30 -4.40 0.39 5.91
C TYR A 30 -3.57 -0.01 4.67
N VAL A 31 -4.23 -0.29 3.54
CA VAL A 31 -3.53 -0.54 2.27
C VAL A 31 -2.80 0.72 1.79
N GLY A 32 -3.43 1.89 1.88
CA GLY A 32 -2.79 3.17 1.52
C GLY A 32 -1.61 3.54 2.42
N LEU A 33 -1.64 3.21 3.71
CA LEU A 33 -0.50 3.37 4.60
C LEU A 33 0.66 2.42 4.25
N ALA A 34 0.35 1.20 3.79
CA ALA A 34 1.36 0.25 3.32
C ALA A 34 2.01 0.68 1.97
N GLU A 35 1.27 1.42 1.13
CA GLU A 35 1.77 1.98 -0.14
C GLU A 35 2.80 3.10 0.02
N GLY A 36 2.91 3.75 1.18
CA GLY A 36 3.78 4.91 1.38
C GLY A 36 5.26 4.66 1.01
N ILE A 37 5.76 3.44 1.22
CA ILE A 37 7.13 3.05 0.83
C ILE A 37 7.33 3.05 -0.70
N ALA A 38 6.31 2.70 -1.48
CA ALA A 38 6.41 2.71 -2.94
C ALA A 38 6.52 4.14 -3.49
N ILE A 39 5.79 5.09 -2.89
CA ILE A 39 5.86 6.51 -3.25
C ILE A 39 7.26 7.06 -3.00
N TYR A 40 7.88 6.75 -1.86
CA TYR A 40 9.27 7.16 -1.60
C TYR A 40 10.24 6.55 -2.62
N GLY A 41 10.06 5.29 -3.00
CA GLY A 41 10.88 4.66 -4.06
C GLY A 41 10.81 5.45 -5.38
N VAL A 42 9.61 5.82 -5.82
CA VAL A 42 9.41 6.61 -7.04
C VAL A 42 10.02 8.01 -6.92
N ILE A 43 9.80 8.71 -5.79
CA ILE A 43 10.37 10.05 -5.55
C ILE A 43 11.90 9.99 -5.63
N ILE A 44 12.52 9.02 -4.97
CA ILE A 44 13.98 8.85 -4.99
C ILE A 44 14.47 8.50 -6.39
N SER A 45 13.79 7.63 -7.13
CA SER A 45 14.14 7.32 -8.52
C SER A 45 14.09 8.55 -9.43
N ILE A 46 13.07 9.40 -9.28
CA ILE A 46 12.95 10.65 -10.04
C ILE A 46 14.06 11.64 -9.66
N MET A 47 14.35 11.79 -8.36
CA MET A 47 15.46 12.61 -7.87
C MET A 47 16.83 12.13 -8.37
N MET A 48 17.02 10.82 -8.52
CA MET A 48 18.26 10.26 -9.07
C MET A 48 18.38 10.52 -10.57
N ILE A 49 17.29 10.37 -11.33
CA ILE A 49 17.24 10.67 -12.77
C ILE A 49 17.52 12.16 -13.04
N GLY A 50 16.93 13.07 -12.26
CA GLY A 50 17.15 14.51 -12.43
C GLY A 50 18.51 15.02 -11.92
N LYS A 51 19.33 14.16 -11.32
CA LYS A 51 20.70 14.49 -10.86
C LYS A 51 21.80 14.00 -11.80
N LEU A 52 21.47 13.19 -12.81
CA LEU A 52 22.34 12.86 -13.96
C LEU A 52 22.20 13.96 -15.02
#